data_AF-A0A3L7XB85-F1
#
_entry.id   AF-A0A3L7XB85-F1
#
_cell.length_a   1.000
_cell.length_b   1.000
_cell.length_c   1.000
_cell.angle_alpha   90.00
_cell.angle_beta   90.00
_cell.angle_gamma   90.00
#
_symmetry.space_group_name_H-M   'P 1'
#
loop_
_entity.id
_entity.type
_entity.pdbx_description
1 polymer ?
#
loop_
_entity_poly.entity_id
_entity_poly.type
_entity_poly.pdbx_seq_one_letter_code
_entity_poly.pdbx_strand_id
1 'polypeptide(L)'
;EGQVKGGVFTITDTSSSKTLGTYTTGEKPEPYCFEKLQPANYRIALQAPAGYLSTTRVEWDLTLAMGSTANLEFGAQLGGAAPTPTAVAGAAKQPAWLGPLVGALGAMLLLGGAGLAGYLLLTRRR
;
A
#
# COMPACT_ATOMS: atom_id res chain seq x y z
N GLU A 1 28.90 -1.28 -16.48
CA GLU A 1 27.50 -1.72 -16.38
C GLU A 1 26.74 -1.21 -17.61
N GLY A 2 25.74 -1.94 -18.10
CA GLY A 2 24.98 -1.57 -19.30
C GLY A 2 23.56 -1.14 -18.96
N GLN A 3 22.94 -0.30 -19.79
CA GLN A 3 21.54 0.12 -19.65
C GLN A 3 20.61 -1.10 -19.71
N VAL A 4 19.75 -1.26 -18.71
CA VAL A 4 18.68 -2.26 -18.71
C VAL A 4 17.41 -1.59 -19.25
N LYS A 5 16.85 -2.13 -20.35
CA LYS A 5 15.66 -1.57 -21.01
C LYS A 5 14.38 -2.29 -20.58
N GLY A 6 13.25 -1.59 -20.62
CA GLY A 6 11.93 -2.14 -20.37
C GLY A 6 11.50 -2.20 -18.89
N GLY A 7 12.32 -1.71 -17.96
CA GLY A 7 11.89 -1.42 -16.59
C GLY A 7 10.98 -0.19 -16.56
N VAL A 8 9.92 -0.24 -15.77
CA VAL A 8 8.85 0.77 -15.75
C VAL A 8 8.81 1.47 -14.40
N PHE A 9 8.91 2.80 -14.43
CA PHE A 9 8.78 3.69 -13.28
C PHE A 9 7.42 4.36 -13.28
N THR A 10 6.72 4.35 -12.15
CA THR A 10 5.45 5.05 -11.97
C THR A 10 5.54 6.00 -10.80
N ILE A 11 5.16 7.27 -11.01
CA ILE A 11 5.07 8.28 -9.95
C ILE A 11 3.61 8.49 -9.56
N THR A 12 3.34 8.43 -8.25
CA THR A 12 2.01 8.62 -7.67
C THR A 12 2.07 9.68 -6.58
N ASP A 13 1.14 10.63 -6.59
CA ASP A 13 0.92 11.54 -5.49
C ASP A 13 0.23 10.79 -4.34
N THR A 14 0.84 10.77 -3.15
CA THR A 14 0.34 9.93 -2.05
C THR A 14 -0.89 10.53 -1.36
N SER A 15 -1.08 11.85 -1.42
CA SER A 15 -2.25 12.51 -0.82
C SER A 15 -3.51 12.24 -1.63
N SER A 16 -3.40 12.24 -2.95
CA SER A 16 -4.53 12.05 -3.87
C SER A 16 -4.62 10.63 -4.42
N SER A 17 -3.61 9.79 -4.17
CA SER A 17 -3.45 8.46 -4.79
C SER A 17 -3.49 8.51 -6.33
N LYS A 18 -3.14 9.65 -6.93
CA LYS A 18 -3.21 9.87 -8.37
C LYS A 18 -1.85 9.58 -9.01
N THR A 19 -1.85 8.74 -10.04
CA THR A 19 -0.67 8.56 -10.90
C THR A 19 -0.42 9.82 -11.72
N LEU A 20 0.78 10.38 -11.60
CA LEU A 20 1.18 11.59 -12.33
C LEU A 20 1.88 11.27 -13.64
N GLY A 21 2.49 10.09 -13.75
CA GLY A 21 3.15 9.66 -14.96
C GLY A 21 3.87 8.34 -14.83
N THR A 22 4.33 7.87 -15.98
CA THR A 22 5.09 6.62 -16.13
C THR A 22 6.27 6.84 -17.07
N TYR A 23 7.37 6.15 -16.83
CA TYR A 23 8.57 6.15 -17.65
C TYR A 23 9.10 4.73 -17.85
N THR A 24 9.38 4.36 -19.10
CA THR A 24 10.00 3.08 -19.43
C THR A 24 11.46 3.30 -19.85
N THR A 25 12.36 2.59 -19.19
CA THR A 25 13.81 2.64 -19.48
C THR A 25 14.11 2.27 -20.92
N GLY A 26 14.95 3.09 -21.56
CA GLY A 26 15.34 2.92 -22.97
C GLY A 26 14.37 3.50 -24.00
N GLU A 27 13.22 4.06 -23.61
CA GLU A 27 12.31 4.78 -24.53
C GLU A 27 12.70 6.25 -24.73
N LYS A 28 13.39 6.85 -23.76
CA LYS A 28 13.84 8.26 -23.79
C LYS A 28 15.31 8.35 -23.39
N PRO A 29 15.99 9.48 -23.67
CA PRO A 29 17.32 9.73 -23.16
C PRO A 29 17.35 9.64 -21.63
N GLU A 30 18.38 8.99 -21.10
CA GLU A 30 18.60 8.85 -19.65
C GLU A 30 19.76 9.75 -19.20
N PRO A 31 19.69 10.34 -17.99
CA PRO A 31 18.65 10.15 -16.98
C PRO A 31 17.32 10.87 -17.31
N TYR A 32 16.20 10.24 -16.94
CA TYR A 32 14.86 10.82 -17.13
C TYR A 32 14.38 11.53 -15.86
N CYS A 33 13.86 12.75 -15.99
CA CYS A 33 13.32 13.54 -14.90
C CYS A 33 11.81 13.74 -15.04
N PHE A 34 11.06 13.51 -13.95
CA PHE A 34 9.68 13.98 -13.83
C PHE A 34 9.70 15.46 -13.43
N GLU A 35 9.44 16.35 -14.38
CA GLU A 35 9.50 17.79 -14.18
C GLU A 35 8.17 18.41 -13.73
N LYS A 36 8.24 19.66 -13.24
CA LYS A 36 7.07 20.49 -12.88
C LYS A 36 6.16 19.84 -11.84
N LEU A 37 6.75 19.03 -10.95
CA LEU A 37 6.07 18.48 -9.79
C LEU A 37 5.81 19.59 -8.77
N GLN A 38 4.64 19.53 -8.13
CA GLN A 38 4.32 20.43 -7.04
C GLN A 38 5.01 19.96 -5.75
N PRO A 39 5.19 20.83 -4.75
CA PRO A 39 5.69 20.39 -3.45
C PRO A 39 4.65 19.47 -2.78
N ALA A 40 4.99 18.20 -2.62
CA ALA A 40 4.11 17.18 -2.05
C ALA A 40 4.88 15.91 -1.67
N ASN A 41 4.14 14.91 -1.20
CA ASN A 41 4.63 13.56 -0.98
C ASN A 41 4.31 12.69 -2.20
N TYR A 42 5.33 12.01 -2.71
CA TYR A 42 5.26 11.16 -3.88
C TYR A 42 5.73 9.76 -3.55
N ARG A 43 5.13 8.78 -4.23
CA ARG A 43 5.58 7.41 -4.26
C ARG A 43 6.06 7.07 -5.65
N ILE A 44 7.28 6.55 -5.75
CA ILE A 44 7.85 5.99 -6.98
C ILE A 44 7.84 4.48 -6.86
N ALA A 45 7.24 3.81 -7.85
CA ALA A 45 7.28 2.35 -7.97
C ALA A 45 8.04 1.94 -9.23
N LEU A 46 8.95 0.99 -9.09
CA LEU A 46 9.73 0.37 -10.16
C LEU A 46 9.26 -1.06 -10.38
N GLN A 47 8.89 -1.35 -11.62
CA GLN A 47 8.69 -2.71 -12.11
C GLN A 47 9.91 -3.11 -12.94
N ALA A 48 10.60 -4.19 -12.53
CA ALA A 48 11.70 -4.75 -13.30
C ALA A 48 11.22 -5.21 -14.70
N PRO A 49 12.08 -5.12 -15.73
CA PRO A 49 11.80 -5.71 -17.02
C PRO A 49 11.64 -7.24 -16.93
N ALA A 50 10.97 -7.82 -17.93
CA ALA A 50 10.79 -9.26 -18.00
C ALA A 50 12.14 -10.01 -18.03
N GLY A 51 12.28 -11.05 -17.21
CA GLY A 51 13.51 -11.82 -17.08
C GLY A 51 14.61 -11.17 -16.22
N TYR A 52 14.32 -10.03 -15.59
CA TYR A 52 15.20 -9.38 -14.65
C TYR A 52 14.64 -9.40 -13.23
N LEU A 53 15.53 -9.42 -12.25
CA LEU A 53 15.27 -9.20 -10.84
C LEU A 53 15.81 -7.83 -10.45
N SER A 54 15.02 -7.04 -9.75
CA SER A 54 15.52 -5.82 -9.12
C SER A 54 16.55 -6.17 -8.06
N THR A 55 17.73 -5.56 -8.15
CA THR A 55 18.78 -5.66 -7.13
C THR A 55 18.78 -4.46 -6.19
N THR A 56 17.99 -3.43 -6.51
CA THR A 56 17.73 -2.27 -5.66
C THR A 56 16.31 -2.28 -5.13
N ARG A 57 16.02 -1.33 -4.24
CA ARG A 57 14.66 -0.99 -3.82
C ARG A 57 13.77 -0.74 -5.06
N VAL A 58 12.50 -1.11 -4.94
CA VAL A 58 11.48 -0.96 -6.00
C VAL A 58 10.37 0.03 -5.66
N GLU A 59 10.37 0.57 -4.44
CA GLU A 59 9.36 1.52 -3.98
C GLU A 59 10.01 2.59 -3.10
N TRP A 60 9.76 3.87 -3.38
CA TRP A 60 10.28 4.99 -2.61
C TRP A 60 9.19 5.98 -2.27
N ASP A 61 9.09 6.36 -1.00
CA ASP A 61 8.31 7.52 -0.56
C ASP A 61 9.23 8.72 -0.43
N LEU A 62 8.90 9.80 -1.12
CA LEU A 62 9.70 11.01 -1.25
C LEU A 62 8.86 12.23 -0.90
N THR A 63 9.40 13.12 -0.07
CA THR A 63 8.84 14.45 0.15
C THR A 63 9.62 15.45 -0.69
N LEU A 64 8.96 16.07 -1.67
CA LEU A 64 9.56 17.10 -2.51
C LEU A 64 9.17 18.49 -2.01
N ALA A 65 10.18 19.33 -1.77
CA ALA A 65 10.02 20.76 -1.51
C ALA A 65 10.14 21.58 -2.81
N MET A 66 9.71 22.85 -2.78
CA MET A 66 9.87 23.77 -3.91
C MET A 66 11.34 23.87 -4.34
N GLY A 67 11.59 23.67 -5.64
CA GLY A 67 12.94 23.76 -6.22
C GLY A 67 13.89 22.62 -5.84
N SER A 68 13.44 21.63 -5.06
CA SER A 68 14.24 20.45 -4.73
C SER A 68 14.23 19.42 -5.85
N THR A 69 15.26 18.57 -5.88
CA THR A 69 15.36 17.43 -6.80
C THR A 69 15.75 16.20 -6.00
N ALA A 70 15.19 15.05 -6.37
CA ALA A 70 15.55 13.76 -5.80
C ALA A 70 16.04 12.84 -6.92
N ASN A 71 17.21 12.24 -6.71
CA ASN A 71 17.83 11.32 -7.66
C ASN A 71 17.62 9.89 -7.15
N LEU A 72 17.18 9.02 -8.04
CA LEU A 72 16.94 7.61 -7.74
C LEU A 72 17.77 6.77 -8.70
N GLU A 73 18.54 5.84 -8.12
CA GLU A 73 19.28 4.84 -8.86
C GLU A 73 18.56 3.50 -8.77
N PHE A 74 18.62 2.73 -9.85
CA PHE A 74 18.03 1.40 -9.91
C PHE A 74 19.03 0.40 -10.48
N GLY A 75 18.90 -0.83 -10.00
CA GLY A 75 19.68 -1.97 -10.45
C GLY A 75 18.76 -3.12 -10.79
N ALA A 76 19.09 -3.80 -11.87
CA ALA A 76 18.42 -5.02 -12.29
C ALA A 76 19.45 -6.01 -12.83
N GLN A 77 19.32 -7.28 -12.46
CA GLN A 77 20.16 -8.36 -12.97
C GLN A 77 19.30 -9.42 -13.63
N LEU A 78 19.83 -10.05 -14.68
CA LEU A 78 19.15 -11.15 -15.35
C LEU A 78 18.95 -12.27 -14.32
N GLY A 79 17.69 -12.59 -14.01
CA GLY A 79 17.37 -13.69 -13.11
C GLY A 79 16.41 -14.63 -13.81
N GLY A 80 16.73 -15.92 -13.77
CA GLY A 80 15.85 -16.95 -14.32
C GLY A 80 14.48 -16.87 -13.64
N ALA A 81 13.44 -16.61 -14.44
CA ALA A 81 12.05 -16.36 -14.06
C ALA A 81 11.87 -15.20 -13.05
N ALA A 82 11.10 -14.18 -13.47
CA ALA A 82 10.63 -13.16 -12.54
C ALA A 82 9.95 -13.83 -11.32
N PRO A 83 10.16 -13.37 -10.08
CA PRO A 83 9.29 -13.75 -9.00
C PRO A 83 7.90 -13.29 -9.46
N THR A 84 7.03 -14.25 -9.72
CA THR A 84 5.60 -14.05 -9.52
C THR A 84 5.50 -13.25 -8.24
N PRO A 85 4.86 -12.06 -8.21
CA PRO A 85 4.63 -11.39 -6.95
C PRO A 85 3.98 -12.42 -6.05
N THR A 86 4.75 -12.92 -5.09
CA THR A 86 4.16 -13.59 -3.95
C THR A 86 3.43 -12.45 -3.31
N ALA A 87 2.14 -12.31 -3.65
CA ALA A 87 1.22 -11.52 -2.87
C ALA A 87 1.56 -11.91 -1.45
N VAL A 88 2.09 -10.95 -0.68
CA VAL A 88 2.22 -11.12 0.75
C VAL A 88 0.82 -11.47 1.18
N ALA A 89 0.60 -12.76 1.42
CA ALA A 89 -0.62 -13.30 2.01
C ALA A 89 -0.59 -12.90 3.49
N GLY A 90 -0.56 -11.58 3.71
CA GLY A 90 -0.74 -10.87 4.96
C GLY A 90 -2.09 -10.16 4.96
N ALA A 91 -3.00 -10.50 4.06
CA ALA A 91 -4.40 -10.58 4.46
C ALA A 91 -4.53 -11.94 5.16
N ALA A 92 -4.30 -11.94 6.48
CA ALA A 92 -4.81 -13.00 7.32
C ALA A 92 -6.34 -13.05 7.08
N LYS A 93 -6.78 -13.85 6.11
CA LYS A 93 -8.15 -14.34 6.06
C LYS A 93 -8.28 -15.17 7.33
N GLN A 94 -8.77 -14.54 8.39
CA GLN A 94 -9.24 -15.21 9.58
C GLN A 94 -10.04 -16.43 9.11
N PRO A 95 -9.74 -17.63 9.61
CA PRO A 95 -10.39 -18.81 9.11
C PRO A 95 -11.89 -18.67 9.39
N ALA A 96 -12.70 -18.89 8.35
CA ALA A 96 -14.14 -18.59 8.32
C ALA A 96 -15.00 -19.40 9.31
N TRP A 97 -14.39 -20.11 10.26
CA TRP A 97 -15.06 -20.82 11.35
C TRP A 97 -14.93 -20.09 12.71
N LEU A 98 -14.15 -19.01 12.80
CA LEU A 98 -13.95 -18.24 14.04
C LEU A 98 -14.83 -16.98 14.17
N GLY A 99 -15.81 -16.78 13.30
CA GLY A 99 -16.93 -15.85 13.54
C GLY A 99 -18.23 -16.63 13.58
N PRO A 100 -18.86 -16.84 14.75
CA PRO A 100 -19.43 -15.75 15.56
C PRO A 100 -19.46 -16.03 17.08
N LEU A 101 -18.33 -15.97 17.80
CA LEU A 101 -18.34 -16.11 19.28
C LEU A 101 -18.14 -14.79 20.06
N VAL A 102 -17.92 -13.66 19.38
CA VAL A 102 -17.76 -12.35 20.05
C VAL A 102 -19.06 -11.52 20.06
N GLY A 103 -20.05 -11.83 19.22
CA GLY A 103 -21.33 -11.10 19.18
C GLY A 103 -22.32 -11.44 20.30
N ALA A 104 -22.26 -12.67 20.84
CA ALA A 104 -23.26 -13.15 21.81
C ALA A 104 -23.07 -12.57 23.23
N LEU A 105 -21.83 -12.28 23.63
CA LEU A 105 -21.54 -11.71 24.96
C LEU A 105 -22.02 -10.24 25.09
N GLY A 106 -21.95 -9.45 24.01
CA GLY A 106 -22.42 -8.06 24.00
C GLY A 106 -23.95 -7.93 24.09
N ALA A 107 -24.69 -8.81 23.39
CA ALA A 107 -26.15 -8.80 23.42
C ALA A 107 -26.73 -9.29 24.76
N MET A 108 -26.03 -10.23 25.43
CA MET A 108 -26.48 -10.78 26.72
C MET A 108 -26.30 -9.79 27.89
N LEU A 109 -25.31 -8.89 27.81
CA LEU A 109 -25.10 -7.80 28.76
C LEU A 109 -26.16 -6.68 28.63
N LEU A 110 -26.63 -6.39 27.41
CA LEU A 110 -27.68 -5.37 27.17
C LEU A 110 -29.07 -5.83 27.61
N LEU A 111 -29.41 -7.11 27.43
CA LEU A 111 -30.70 -7.66 27.90
C LEU A 111 -30.74 -7.81 29.43
N GLY A 112 -29.62 -8.17 30.07
CA GLY A 112 -29.51 -8.24 31.53
C GLY A 112 -29.65 -6.87 32.22
N GLY A 113 -29.04 -5.81 31.65
CA GLY A 113 -29.12 -4.45 32.19
C GLY A 113 -30.52 -3.84 32.08
N ALA A 114 -31.20 -4.02 30.94
CA ALA A 114 -32.55 -3.50 30.73
C ALA A 114 -33.60 -4.20 31.61
N GLY A 115 -33.47 -5.51 31.83
CA GLY A 115 -34.38 -6.28 32.68
C GLY A 115 -34.31 -5.88 34.15
N LEU A 116 -33.11 -5.67 34.69
CA LEU A 116 -32.92 -5.29 36.10
C LEU A 116 -33.39 -3.85 36.38
N ALA A 117 -33.16 -2.93 35.44
CA ALA A 117 -33.65 -1.55 35.54
C ALA A 117 -35.18 -1.45 35.49
N GLY A 118 -35.82 -2.25 34.62
CA GLY A 118 -37.28 -2.36 34.56
C GLY A 118 -37.89 -2.95 35.83
N TYR A 119 -37.26 -4.00 36.38
CA TYR A 119 -37.73 -4.65 37.62
C TYR A 119 -37.68 -3.71 38.83
N LEU A 120 -36.59 -2.96 39.01
CA LEU A 120 -36.46 -2.03 40.15
C LEU A 120 -37.41 -0.83 40.06
N LEU A 121 -37.76 -0.38 38.85
CA LEU A 121 -38.77 0.68 38.66
C LEU A 121 -40.19 0.20 38.96
N LEU A 122 -40.51 -1.08 38.69
CA LEU A 122 -41.80 -1.67 39.06
C LEU A 122 -41.92 -1.95 40.57
N THR A 123 -40.86 -2.43 41.22
CA THR A 123 -40.90 -2.70 42.67
C THR A 123 -40.87 -1.45 43.52
N ARG A 124 -40.46 -0.29 42.97
CA ARG A 124 -40.49 1.01 43.66
C ARG A 124 -41.86 1.70 43.59
N ARG A 125 -42.80 1.16 42.81
CA ARG A 125 -44.18 1.66 42.66
C ARG A 125 -45.21 0.84 43.45
N ARG A 126 -44.78 -0.03 44.36
CA ARG A 126 -45.62 -0.63 45.39
C ARG A 126 -45.27 -0.07 46.75
#